data_AF-I4GXA9-F1
#
_entry.id   AF-I4GXA9-F1
#
_cell.length_a   1.000
_cell.length_b   1.000
_cell.length_c   1.000
_cell.angle_alpha   90.00
_cell.angle_beta   90.00
_cell.angle_gamma   90.00
#
_symmetry.space_group_name_H-M   'P 1'
#
loop_
_entity.id
_entity.type
_entity.pdbx_description
1 polymer ?
#
loop_
_entity_poly.entity_id
_entity_poly.type
_entity_poly.pdbx_seq_one_letter_code
_entity_poly.pdbx_strand_id
1 'polypeptide(L)'
;MGSNDTSDFYRFSVFGSRQLTAVVNGLSSDADLRLIRDIDSDGILDAGELVASSTNLGTSPESINRLLGTGDYYLQVYQFSGDTNYNLGVTLI
;
A
#
# COMPACT_ATOMS: atom_id res chain seq x y z
N MET A 1 -7.27 8.43 7.49
CA MET A 1 -6.79 7.80 8.73
C MET A 1 -6.79 8.81 9.85
N GLY A 2 -7.16 8.39 11.06
CA GLY A 2 -7.27 9.27 12.23
C GLY A 2 -6.91 8.52 13.51
N SER A 3 -6.94 9.20 14.66
CA SER A 3 -6.45 8.68 15.95
C SER A 3 -6.89 7.28 16.42
N ASN A 4 -7.95 6.67 15.86
CA ASN A 4 -8.35 5.27 16.12
C ASN A 4 -8.25 4.35 14.89
N ASP A 5 -7.88 4.90 13.74
CA ASP A 5 -7.72 4.24 12.45
C ASP A 5 -6.36 4.63 11.86
N THR A 6 -5.35 3.84 12.22
CA THR A 6 -3.96 4.07 11.85
C THR A 6 -3.57 3.30 10.58
N SER A 7 -4.51 2.58 9.95
CA SER A 7 -4.20 1.71 8.82
C SER A 7 -5.42 1.39 7.95
N ASP A 8 -5.29 1.67 6.65
CA ASP A 8 -6.26 1.30 5.62
C ASP A 8 -5.70 0.18 4.73
N PHE A 9 -6.56 -0.80 4.41
CA PHE A 9 -6.22 -1.95 3.58
C PHE A 9 -7.05 -2.02 2.30
N TYR A 10 -6.37 -2.27 1.19
CA TYR A 10 -6.97 -2.42 -0.14
C TYR A 10 -6.52 -3.74 -0.76
N ARG A 11 -7.45 -4.68 -0.92
CA ARG A 11 -7.19 -5.99 -1.52
C ARG A 11 -7.53 -6.01 -3.00
N PHE A 12 -6.70 -6.67 -3.80
CA PHE A 12 -6.97 -6.93 -5.21
C PHE A 12 -6.27 -8.20 -5.68
N SER A 13 -6.81 -8.82 -6.73
CA SER A 13 -6.21 -9.98 -7.38
C SER A 13 -5.61 -9.58 -8.72
N VAL A 14 -4.43 -10.11 -9.02
CA VAL A 14 -3.73 -9.93 -10.29
C VAL A 14 -3.85 -11.23 -11.09
N PHE A 15 -4.20 -11.10 -12.37
CA PHE A 15 -4.17 -12.20 -13.33
C PHE A 15 -3.15 -11.91 -14.43
N GLY A 16 -2.20 -12.82 -14.62
CA GLY A 16 -1.08 -12.65 -15.53
C GLY A 16 0.01 -11.75 -14.95
N SER A 17 0.92 -11.29 -15.82
CA SER A 17 1.91 -10.28 -15.46
C SER A 17 1.31 -8.90 -15.72
N ARG A 18 1.20 -8.06 -14.68
CA ARG A 18 0.64 -6.70 -14.77
C ARG A 18 1.52 -5.69 -14.06
N GLN A 19 1.62 -4.49 -14.63
CA GLN A 19 2.35 -3.39 -14.03
C GLN A 19 1.43 -2.65 -13.06
N LEU A 20 1.79 -2.64 -11.79
CA LEU A 20 1.16 -1.81 -10.75
C LEU A 20 1.86 -0.45 -10.68
N THR A 21 1.05 0.60 -10.59
CA THR A 21 1.45 1.90 -10.05
C THR A 21 0.46 2.30 -8.95
N ALA A 22 0.95 2.53 -7.75
CA ALA A 22 0.18 3.03 -6.61
C ALA A 22 0.81 4.33 -6.11
N VAL A 23 -0.01 5.35 -5.84
CA VAL A 23 0.43 6.66 -5.36
C VAL A 23 -0.49 7.13 -4.23
N VAL A 24 0.11 7.54 -3.11
CA VAL A 24 -0.59 8.21 -2.00
C VAL A 24 -0.16 9.67 -1.98
N ASN A 25 -1.11 10.60 -1.97
CA ASN A 25 -0.84 12.04 -1.89
C ASN A 25 -1.92 12.79 -1.12
N GLY A 26 -1.77 14.11 -0.98
CA GLY A 26 -2.70 14.95 -0.22
C GLY A 26 -2.53 14.81 1.30
N LEU A 27 -1.35 14.36 1.74
CA LEU A 27 -1.00 14.16 3.13
C LEU A 27 -0.88 15.49 3.89
N SER A 28 -1.49 15.54 5.08
CA SER A 28 -1.29 16.58 6.10
C SER A 28 -0.38 16.12 7.24
N SER A 29 -0.09 14.81 7.31
CA SER A 29 0.86 14.19 8.23
C SER A 29 1.49 12.95 7.61
N ASP A 30 2.42 12.32 8.31
CA ASP A 30 3.27 11.27 7.77
C ASP A 30 2.54 9.92 7.69
N ALA A 31 2.49 9.36 6.49
CA ALA A 31 1.93 8.04 6.22
C ALA A 31 2.75 7.32 5.16
N ASP A 32 2.91 6.03 5.37
CA ASP A 32 3.68 5.13 4.51
C ASP A 32 2.76 4.27 3.64
N LEU A 33 3.32 3.71 2.57
CA LEU A 33 2.65 2.78 1.68
C LEU A 33 3.43 1.47 1.58
N ARG A 34 2.75 0.33 1.73
CA ARG A 34 3.34 -0.99 1.43
C ARG A 34 2.44 -1.86 0.58
N LEU A 35 3.08 -2.69 -0.24
CA LEU A 35 2.48 -3.74 -1.05
C LEU A 35 2.87 -5.09 -0.48
N ILE A 36 1.88 -5.91 -0.17
CA ILE A 36 2.03 -7.28 0.33
C ILE A 36 1.39 -8.24 -0.66
N ARG A 37 1.98 -9.42 -0.82
CA ARG A 37 1.37 -10.54 -1.53
C ARG A 37 0.99 -11.62 -0.52
N ASP A 38 -0.28 -11.98 -0.49
CA ASP A 38 -0.79 -13.04 0.39
C ASP A 38 -0.50 -14.40 -0.25
N ILE A 39 0.54 -15.06 0.24
CA ILE A 39 1.13 -16.26 -0.39
C ILE A 39 0.39 -17.52 0.07
N ASP A 40 -0.08 -17.54 1.31
CA ASP A 40 -0.76 -18.70 1.90
C ASP A 40 -2.28 -18.54 2.04
N SER A 41 -2.82 -17.38 1.63
CA SER A 41 -4.26 -17.08 1.56
C SER A 41 -4.96 -17.07 2.92
N ASP A 42 -4.23 -16.78 3.99
CA ASP A 42 -4.78 -16.68 5.34
C ASP A 42 -5.29 -15.26 5.69
N GLY A 43 -4.95 -14.27 4.85
CA GLY A 43 -5.33 -12.87 5.03
C GLY A 43 -4.58 -12.16 6.18
N ILE A 44 -3.51 -12.77 6.69
CA ILE A 44 -2.58 -12.21 7.65
C ILE A 44 -1.44 -11.55 6.87
N LEU A 45 -0.76 -10.58 7.50
CA LEU A 45 0.42 -9.97 6.91
C LEU A 45 1.68 -10.53 7.55
N ASP A 46 2.42 -11.31 6.78
CA ASP A 46 3.68 -11.89 7.25
C ASP A 46 4.91 -11.15 6.72
N ALA A 47 6.01 -11.23 7.49
CA ALA A 47 7.27 -10.58 7.12
C ALA A 47 7.84 -11.09 5.78
N GLY A 48 7.51 -12.32 5.39
CA GLY A 48 7.91 -12.93 4.11
C GLY A 48 7.07 -12.48 2.90
N GLU A 49 5.98 -11.75 3.14
CA GLU A 49 4.99 -11.40 2.13
C GLU A 49 5.13 -9.97 1.61
N LEU A 50 5.99 -9.16 2.25
CA LEU A 50 6.28 -7.80 1.82
C LEU A 50 6.94 -7.79 0.44
N VAL A 51 6.26 -7.19 -0.54
CA VAL A 51 6.75 -7.06 -1.92
C VAL A 51 7.51 -5.76 -2.12
N ALA A 52 6.97 -4.65 -1.60
CA ALA A 52 7.56 -3.33 -1.71
C ALA A 52 6.99 -2.37 -0.66
N SER A 53 7.74 -1.32 -0.34
CA SER A 53 7.28 -0.22 0.49
C SER A 53 7.83 1.12 0.01
N SER A 54 7.17 2.19 0.39
CA SER A 54 7.56 3.58 0.26
C SER A 54 7.32 4.24 1.62
N THR A 55 8.35 4.92 2.12
CA THR A 55 8.36 5.55 3.44
C THR A 55 9.01 6.93 3.36
N ASN A 56 8.54 7.78 2.44
CA ASN A 56 9.11 9.12 2.31
C ASN A 56 8.73 9.95 3.53
N LEU A 57 9.62 10.86 3.92
CA LEU A 57 9.43 11.61 5.16
C LEU A 57 8.33 12.67 5.02
N GLY A 58 7.56 12.84 6.09
CA GLY A 58 6.60 13.93 6.27
C GLY A 58 5.42 13.83 5.32
N THR A 59 5.10 14.91 4.61
CA THR A 59 3.93 14.95 3.69
C THR A 59 4.31 14.66 2.24
N SER A 60 5.48 14.06 2.01
CA SER A 60 5.92 13.70 0.67
C SER A 60 5.01 12.60 0.11
N PRO A 61 4.66 12.59 -1.18
CA PRO A 61 3.84 11.51 -1.73
C PRO A 61 4.54 10.15 -1.65
N GLU A 62 3.79 9.10 -1.34
CA GLU A 62 4.27 7.72 -1.43
C GLU A 62 4.01 7.14 -2.80
N SER A 63 4.93 6.30 -3.30
CA SER A 63 4.70 5.64 -4.58
C SER A 63 5.35 4.26 -4.66
N ILE A 64 4.62 3.32 -5.27
CA ILE A 64 5.12 1.99 -5.60
C ILE A 64 4.88 1.74 -7.09
N ASN A 65 5.95 1.36 -7.80
CA ASN A 65 5.90 0.91 -9.19
C ASN A 65 6.54 -0.49 -9.28
N ARG A 66 5.73 -1.51 -9.54
CA ARG A 66 6.16 -2.92 -9.54
C ARG A 66 5.41 -3.75 -10.56
N LEU A 67 6.16 -4.61 -11.26
CA LEU A 67 5.59 -5.69 -12.07
C LEU A 67 5.15 -6.83 -11.14
N LEU A 68 3.87 -7.20 -11.21
CA LEU A 68 3.27 -8.23 -10.38
C LEU A 68 2.92 -9.44 -11.21
N GLY A 69 3.16 -10.63 -10.66
CA GLY A 69 2.62 -11.88 -11.20
C GLY A 69 1.25 -12.19 -10.63
N THR A 70 0.62 -13.26 -11.15
CA THR A 70 -0.67 -13.75 -10.66
C THR A 70 -0.66 -13.99 -9.15
N GLY A 71 -1.68 -13.49 -8.44
CA GLY A 71 -1.83 -13.70 -7.01
C GLY A 71 -2.73 -12.64 -6.37
N ASP A 72 -2.96 -12.81 -5.07
CA ASP A 72 -3.70 -11.86 -4.25
C ASP A 72 -2.71 -10.92 -3.54
N TYR A 73 -3.05 -9.64 -3.55
CA TYR A 73 -2.21 -8.59 -3.00
C TYR A 73 -3.02 -7.64 -2.13
N TYR A 74 -2.32 -7.01 -1.19
CA TYR A 74 -2.81 -5.92 -0.37
C TYR A 74 -1.93 -4.70 -0.57
N LEU A 75 -2.55 -3.54 -0.80
CA LEU A 75 -1.93 -2.26 -0.49
C LEU A 75 -2.38 -1.84 0.89
N GLN A 76 -1.43 -1.46 1.72
CA GLN A 76 -1.70 -0.86 3.02
C GLN A 76 -1.12 0.54 3.05
N VAL A 77 -1.97 1.50 3.35
CA VAL A 77 -1.55 2.84 3.76
C VAL A 77 -1.59 2.84 5.28
N TYR A 78 -0.49 3.15 5.95
CA TYR A 78 -0.44 3.16 7.40
C TYR A 78 0.21 4.43 7.93
N GLN A 79 -0.34 4.93 9.03
CA GLN A 79 0.13 6.14 9.69
C GLN A 79 1.53 5.91 10.27
N PHE A 80 2.48 6.78 9.90
CA PHE A 80 3.77 6.85 10.58
C PHE A 80 3.70 7.85 11.75
N SER A 81 3.15 9.05 11.50
CA SER A 81 2.93 10.04 12.56
C SER A 81 1.81 11.02 12.20
N GLY A 82 1.00 11.37 13.21
CA GLY A 82 -0.07 12.37 13.10
C GLY A 82 -1.22 11.97 12.17
N ASP A 83 -2.39 12.55 12.38
CA ASP A 83 -3.59 12.16 11.63
C ASP A 83 -3.57 12.78 10.23
N THR A 84 -3.92 11.99 9.22
CA THR A 84 -3.93 12.47 7.84
C THR A 84 -5.05 11.85 7.01
N ASN A 85 -5.70 12.71 6.23
CA ASN A 85 -6.42 12.28 5.04
C ASN A 85 -5.42 12.05 3.90
N TYR A 86 -5.84 11.31 2.89
CA TYR A 86 -5.04 11.10 1.68
C TYR A 86 -5.93 10.75 0.50
N ASN A 87 -5.36 10.81 -0.70
CA ASN A 87 -5.90 10.22 -1.91
C ASN A 87 -5.01 9.06 -2.32
N LEU A 88 -5.61 7.91 -2.61
CA LEU A 88 -4.92 6.76 -3.19
C LEU A 88 -5.32 6.61 -4.65
N GLY A 89 -4.33 6.71 -5.54
CA GLY A 89 -4.46 6.37 -6.95
C GLY A 89 -3.83 5.02 -7.23
N VAL A 90 -4.58 4.11 -7.86
CA VAL A 90 -4.09 2.79 -8.27
C VAL A 90 -4.35 2.57 -9.74
N THR A 91 -3.33 2.11 -10.47
CA THR A 91 -3.44 1.69 -11.86
C THR A 91 -2.77 0.34 -12.03
N LEU A 92 -3.45 -0.57 -12.72
CA LEU A 92 -2.98 -1.91 -13.02
C LEU A 92 -3.19 -2.16 -14.51
N ILE A 93 -2.09 -2.23 -15.28
CA ILE A 93 -2.10 -2.40 -16.74
C ILE A 93 -1.38 -3.66 -17.16
#